data_AF-A0A814WKS8-F1
#
_entry.id   AF-A0A814WKS8-F1
#
_cell.length_a   1.000
_cell.length_b   1.000
_cell.length_c   1.000
_cell.angle_alpha   90.00
_cell.angle_beta   90.00
_cell.angle_gamma   90.00
#
_symmetry.space_group_name_H-M   'P 1'
#
loop_
_entity.id
_entity.type
_entity.pdbx_description
1 polymer ?
#
loop_
_entity_poly.entity_id
_entity_poly.type
_entity_poly.pdbx_seq_one_letter_code
_entity_poly.pdbx_strand_id
1 'polypeptide(L)'
;MFLFTGRNTTKTAGIDLIRRLQAYTANGYLKPTTYLCTFDITDLYTMLLQEESLDILTEFLLEHGYTKVNSVPIDAIRKLARLVLAENVFTYEKRFYRQVIGGAMGSAFTLTLANIFMWKREKRLVQQQLNANEIYGRHV
;
A
#
# COMPACT_ATOMS: atom_id res chain seq x y z
N MET A 1 1.99 12.27 -7.21
CA MET A 1 2.96 11.55 -8.08
C MET A 1 3.15 10.07 -7.67
N PHE A 2 3.15 9.73 -6.37
CA PHE A 2 3.21 8.33 -5.87
C PHE A 2 1.93 7.48 -6.05
N LEU A 3 0.81 8.10 -6.45
CA LEU A 3 -0.47 7.42 -6.69
C LEU A 3 -0.54 6.67 -8.05
N PHE A 4 0.48 6.79 -8.91
CA PHE A 4 0.40 6.29 -10.28
C PHE A 4 0.90 4.84 -10.43
N THR A 5 1.85 4.40 -9.61
CA THR A 5 2.46 3.06 -9.70
C THR A 5 1.64 1.95 -9.06
N GLY A 6 0.64 2.29 -8.22
CA GLY A 6 -0.33 1.33 -7.67
C GLY A 6 -1.60 1.12 -8.50
N ARG A 7 -1.76 1.79 -9.66
CA ARG A 7 -3.03 1.81 -10.42
C ARG A 7 -3.46 0.46 -11.01
N ASN A 8 -2.53 -0.48 -11.22
CA ASN A 8 -2.88 -1.77 -11.80
C ASN A 8 -3.67 -2.65 -10.82
N THR A 9 -3.46 -2.48 -9.52
CA THR A 9 -4.11 -3.26 -8.45
C THR A 9 -5.15 -2.45 -7.68
N THR A 10 -4.96 -1.13 -7.60
CA THR A 10 -5.80 -0.22 -6.82
C THR A 10 -7.04 0.20 -7.61
N LYS A 11 -8.21 -0.28 -7.19
CA LYS A 11 -9.52 0.02 -7.76
C LYS A 11 -10.14 1.21 -7.04
N THR A 12 -10.51 2.22 -7.81
CA THR A 12 -11.12 3.46 -7.30
C THR A 12 -12.63 3.50 -7.54
N ALA A 13 -13.18 2.64 -8.41
CA ALA A 13 -14.60 2.57 -8.68
C ALA A 13 -15.12 1.13 -8.83
N GLY A 14 -16.32 0.86 -8.33
CA GLY A 14 -16.98 -0.45 -8.44
C GLY A 14 -17.22 -0.90 -9.88
N ILE A 15 -17.35 0.06 -10.82
CA ILE A 15 -17.49 -0.24 -12.25
C ILE A 15 -16.27 -0.97 -12.83
N ASP A 16 -15.08 -0.75 -12.28
CA ASP A 16 -13.85 -1.42 -12.74
C ASP A 16 -13.86 -2.90 -12.39
N LEU A 17 -14.46 -3.27 -11.26
CA LEU A 17 -14.67 -4.67 -10.90
C LEU A 17 -15.66 -5.33 -11.87
N ILE A 18 -16.80 -4.68 -12.15
CA ILE A 18 -17.82 -5.21 -13.06
C ILE A 18 -17.23 -5.45 -14.45
N ARG A 19 -16.51 -4.46 -15.00
CA ARG A 19 -15.85 -4.58 -16.32
C ARG A 19 -14.86 -5.74 -16.37
N ARG A 20 -14.07 -5.93 -15.30
CA ARG A 20 -13.10 -7.05 -15.24
C ARG A 20 -13.80 -8.40 -15.11
N LEU A 21 -14.89 -8.49 -14.35
CA LEU A 21 -15.70 -9.70 -14.27
C LEU A 21 -16.34 -10.04 -15.63
N GLN A 22 -16.88 -9.04 -16.34
CA GLN A 22 -17.42 -9.24 -17.69
C GLN A 22 -16.36 -9.78 -18.67
N ALA A 23 -15.16 -9.18 -18.67
CA ALA A 23 -14.05 -9.68 -19.50
C ALA A 23 -13.63 -11.11 -19.09
N TYR A 24 -13.58 -11.39 -17.80
CA TYR A 24 -13.26 -12.71 -17.26
C TYR A 24 -14.29 -13.78 -17.66
N THR A 25 -15.57 -13.42 -17.66
CA THR A 25 -16.65 -14.26 -18.19
C THR A 25 -16.53 -14.44 -19.70
N ALA A 26 -16.27 -13.38 -20.47
CA ALA A 26 -16.12 -13.45 -21.92
C ALA A 26 -14.96 -14.35 -22.36
N ASN A 27 -13.89 -14.41 -21.56
CA ASN A 27 -12.75 -15.32 -21.77
C ASN A 27 -13.01 -16.76 -21.28
N GLY A 28 -14.20 -17.05 -20.73
CA GLY A 28 -14.54 -18.39 -20.23
C GLY A 28 -13.85 -18.78 -18.91
N TYR A 29 -13.28 -17.82 -18.19
CA TYR A 29 -12.54 -18.08 -16.94
C TYR A 29 -13.46 -18.15 -15.72
N LEU A 30 -14.64 -17.53 -15.78
CA LEU A 30 -15.65 -17.65 -14.72
C LEU A 30 -16.34 -19.01 -14.81
N LYS A 31 -16.07 -19.89 -13.85
CA LYS A 31 -16.62 -21.25 -13.77
C LYS A 31 -17.53 -21.37 -12.55
N PRO A 32 -18.45 -22.36 -12.52
CA PRO A 32 -19.22 -22.67 -11.31
C PRO A 32 -18.36 -22.98 -10.08
N THR A 33 -17.11 -23.40 -10.29
CA THR A 33 -16.11 -23.68 -9.24
C THR A 33 -15.26 -22.47 -8.86
N THR A 34 -15.49 -21.29 -9.45
CA THR A 34 -14.74 -20.08 -9.12
C THR A 34 -15.19 -19.56 -7.75
N TYR A 35 -14.23 -19.39 -6.84
CA TYR A 35 -14.47 -18.75 -5.54
C TYR A 35 -14.26 -17.24 -5.62
N LEU A 36 -15.17 -16.49 -4.99
CA LEU A 36 -15.00 -15.06 -4.76
C LEU A 36 -14.63 -14.84 -3.29
N CYS A 37 -13.48 -14.23 -3.05
CA CYS A 37 -12.96 -13.96 -1.72
C CYS A 37 -12.74 -12.46 -1.53
N THR A 38 -13.08 -11.95 -0.35
CA THR A 38 -12.78 -10.58 0.07
C THR A 38 -11.96 -10.62 1.35
N PHE A 39 -10.96 -9.75 1.44
CA PHE A 39 -10.12 -9.59 2.62
C PHE A 39 -10.21 -8.14 3.08
N ASP A 40 -10.43 -7.95 4.38
CA ASP A 40 -10.37 -6.64 5.01
C ASP A 40 -9.07 -6.52 5.80
N ILE A 41 -8.36 -5.41 5.60
CA ILE A 41 -7.10 -5.14 6.29
C ILE A 41 -7.40 -4.14 7.41
N THR A 42 -7.44 -4.64 8.64
CA THR A 42 -7.72 -3.80 9.81
C THR A 42 -6.50 -2.99 10.21
N ASP A 43 -6.73 -1.74 10.61
CA ASP A 43 -5.74 -0.89 11.30
C ASP A 43 -4.40 -0.70 10.56
N LEU A 44 -4.42 -0.75 9.23
CA LEU A 44 -3.19 -0.71 8.41
C LEU A 44 -2.26 0.44 8.81
N TYR A 45 -2.79 1.65 9.02
CA TYR A 45 -1.99 2.83 9.32
C TYR A 45 -1.35 2.80 10.71
N THR A 46 -2.07 2.30 11.71
CA THR A 46 -1.64 2.26 13.10
C THR A 46 -0.77 1.03 13.40
N MET A 47 -0.76 0.04 12.52
CA MET A 47 -0.01 -1.22 12.67
C MET A 47 1.22 -1.36 11.76
N LEU A 48 1.60 -0.32 11.01
CA LEU A 48 2.84 -0.37 10.23
C LEU A 48 4.06 -0.53 11.15
N LEU A 49 4.87 -1.57 10.90
CA LEU A 49 6.19 -1.68 11.51
C LEU A 49 7.08 -0.57 10.94
N GLN A 50 7.47 0.40 11.77
CA GLN A 50 8.08 1.65 11.30
C GLN A 50 9.38 1.40 10.54
N GLU A 51 10.33 0.64 11.10
CA GLU A 51 11.62 0.34 10.43
C GLU A 51 11.43 -0.44 9.13
N GLU A 52 10.59 -1.49 9.14
CA GLU A 52 10.28 -2.26 7.93
C GLU A 52 9.66 -1.35 6.85
N SER A 53 8.77 -0.44 7.25
CA SER A 53 8.13 0.49 6.32
C SER A 53 9.13 1.48 5.70
N LEU A 54 10.14 1.92 6.47
CA LEU A 54 11.22 2.77 5.97
C LEU A 54 12.12 2.02 4.98
N ASP A 55 12.36 0.74 5.22
CA ASP A 55 13.14 -0.11 4.33
C ASP A 55 12.36 -0.38 3.04
N ILE A 56 11.06 -0.69 3.13
CA ILE A 56 10.18 -0.84 1.97
C ILE A 56 10.06 0.46 1.17
N LEU A 57 9.99 1.63 1.83
CA LEU A 57 10.03 2.93 1.16
C LEU A 57 11.32 3.10 0.33
N THR A 58 12.45 2.71 0.91
CA THR A 58 13.76 2.80 0.25
C THR A 58 13.82 1.84 -0.94
N GLU A 59 13.40 0.59 -0.76
CA GLU A 59 13.29 -0.40 -1.83
C GLU A 59 12.40 0.09 -2.97
N PHE A 60 11.22 0.62 -2.64
CA PHE A 60 10.27 1.14 -3.63
C PHE A 60 10.89 2.25 -4.48
N LEU A 61 11.60 3.19 -3.86
CA LEU A 61 12.25 4.28 -4.59
C LEU A 61 13.34 3.76 -5.53
N LEU A 62 14.19 2.86 -5.04
CA LEU A 62 15.27 2.26 -5.83
C LEU A 62 14.73 1.43 -7.00
N GLU A 63 13.69 0.62 -6.78
CA GLU A 63 13.06 -0.21 -7.81
C GLU A 63 12.45 0.62 -8.95
N HIS A 64 12.01 1.84 -8.65
CA HIS A 64 11.50 2.78 -9.65
C HIS A 64 12.59 3.71 -10.22
N GLY A 65 13.87 3.39 -10.01
CA GLY A 65 15.00 4.10 -10.59
C GLY A 65 15.32 5.46 -9.93
N TYR A 66 14.74 5.75 -8.77
CA TYR A 66 15.10 6.96 -8.04
C TYR A 66 16.44 6.79 -7.34
N THR A 67 17.28 7.81 -7.42
CA THR A 67 18.44 8.02 -6.54
C THR A 67 18.25 9.24 -5.63
N LYS A 68 17.30 10.11 -6.01
CA LYS A 68 16.84 11.30 -5.27
C LYS A 68 15.41 11.65 -5.69
N VAL A 69 14.65 12.30 -4.81
CA VAL A 69 13.32 12.85 -5.10
C VAL A 69 13.38 14.35 -4.86
N ASN A 70 13.04 15.16 -5.87
CA ASN A 70 13.13 16.63 -5.79
C ASN A 70 14.50 17.11 -5.26
N SER A 71 15.58 16.51 -5.77
CA SER A 71 16.97 16.75 -5.33
C SER A 71 17.34 16.29 -3.92
N VAL A 72 16.42 15.66 -3.18
CA VAL A 72 16.70 15.08 -1.86
C VAL A 72 17.18 13.64 -2.02
N PRO A 73 18.39 13.27 -1.55
CA PRO A 73 18.88 11.89 -1.62
C PRO A 73 18.00 10.91 -0.84
N ILE A 74 17.95 9.65 -1.28
CA ILE A 74 17.13 8.61 -0.63
C ILE A 74 17.45 8.45 0.86
N ASP A 75 18.72 8.50 1.25
CA ASP A 75 19.09 8.42 2.67
C ASP A 75 18.52 9.58 3.50
N ALA A 76 18.45 10.78 2.91
CA ALA A 76 17.82 11.92 3.56
C ALA A 76 16.30 11.76 3.62
N ILE A 77 15.67 11.24 2.57
CA ILE A 77 14.24 10.91 2.58
C ILE A 77 13.93 9.88 3.68
N ARG A 78 14.73 8.82 3.80
CA ARG A 78 14.57 7.79 4.84
C ARG A 78 14.69 8.39 6.24
N LYS A 79 15.65 9.30 6.47
CA LYS A 79 15.82 10.00 7.76
C LYS A 79 14.63 10.91 8.08
N LEU A 80 14.14 11.69 7.10
CA LEU A 80 12.97 12.55 7.26
C LEU A 80 11.70 11.72 7.53
N ALA A 81 11.52 10.62 6.80
CA ALA A 81 10.43 9.69 7.03
C ALA A 81 10.47 9.08 8.44
N ARG A 82 11.66 8.68 8.92
CA ARG A 82 11.85 8.20 10.28
C ARG A 82 11.43 9.24 11.31
N LEU A 83 11.84 10.50 11.11
CA LEU A 83 11.48 11.60 12.01
C LEU A 83 9.95 11.76 12.10
N VAL A 84 9.24 11.73 10.98
CA VAL A 84 7.77 11.85 10.94
C VAL A 84 7.07 10.71 11.69
N LEU A 85 7.62 9.49 11.63
CA LEU A 85 7.06 8.32 12.32
C LEU A 85 7.42 8.28 13.81
N ALA A 86 8.67 8.58 14.15
CA ALA A 86 9.20 8.44 15.50
C ALA A 86 8.80 9.60 16.42
N GLU A 87 8.71 10.83 15.89
CA GLU A 87 8.34 12.03 16.66
C GLU A 87 6.83 12.29 16.67
N ASN A 88 6.04 11.24 16.43
CA ASN A 88 4.60 11.34 16.48
C ASN A 88 4.09 11.29 17.91
N VAL A 89 3.58 12.42 18.40
CA VAL A 89 3.05 12.58 19.75
C VAL A 89 1.59 13.01 19.68
N PHE A 90 0.75 12.42 20.52
CA PHE A 90 -0.66 12.78 20.66
C PHE A 90 -1.04 12.88 22.13
N THR A 91 -2.15 13.58 22.40
CA THR A 91 -2.70 13.74 23.74
C THR A 91 -3.99 12.97 23.89
N TYR A 92 -4.11 12.21 24.97
CA TYR A 92 -5.35 11.55 25.37
C TYR A 92 -5.51 11.69 26.88
N GLU A 93 -6.71 12.05 27.35
CA GLU A 93 -7.00 12.27 28.79
C GLU A 93 -5.95 13.14 29.52
N LYS A 94 -5.53 14.24 28.89
CA LYS A 94 -4.51 15.19 29.41
C LYS A 94 -3.12 14.57 29.62
N ARG A 95 -2.84 13.41 29.03
CA ARG A 95 -1.52 12.77 29.03
C ARG A 95 -0.94 12.77 27.63
N PHE A 96 0.39 12.88 27.55
CA PHE A 96 1.14 12.82 26.30
C PHE A 96 1.59 11.38 26.02
N TYR A 97 1.40 10.93 24.78
CA TYR A 97 1.79 9.62 24.31
C TYR A 97 2.61 9.76 23.04
N ARG A 98 3.68 8.97 22.92
CA ARG A 98 4.42 8.82 21.67
C ARG A 98 3.96 7.55 20.97
N GLN A 99 3.60 7.65 19.70
CA GLN A 99 3.25 6.50 18.90
C GLN A 99 4.53 5.71 18.56
N VAL A 100 4.56 4.43 18.95
CA VAL A 100 5.74 3.55 18.76
C VAL A 100 5.57 2.53 17.62
N ILE A 101 4.36 2.44 17.07
CA ILE A 101 3.99 1.58 15.94
C ILE A 101 3.02 2.32 15.04
N GLY A 102 3.09 2.08 13.74
CA GLY A 102 2.27 2.77 12.77
C GLY A 102 2.73 4.20 12.52
N GLY A 103 1.85 4.97 11.91
CA GLY A 103 1.93 6.43 11.87
C GLY A 103 0.60 7.07 12.23
N ALA A 104 0.60 8.40 12.38
CA ALA A 104 -0.62 9.11 12.75
C ALA A 104 -1.72 8.91 11.70
N MET A 105 -2.91 8.55 12.19
CA MET A 105 -4.11 8.56 11.38
C MET A 105 -4.38 9.99 10.88
N GLY A 106 -4.70 10.14 9.59
CA GLY A 106 -4.87 11.44 8.94
C GLY A 106 -3.58 12.09 8.41
N SER A 107 -2.40 11.51 8.68
CA SER A 107 -1.15 11.95 8.05
C SER A 107 -1.12 11.57 6.56
N ALA A 108 -0.94 12.56 5.68
CA ALA A 108 -0.74 12.34 4.25
C ALA A 108 0.49 11.46 3.95
N PHE A 109 1.52 11.55 4.80
CA PHE A 109 2.69 10.70 4.70
C PHE A 109 2.38 9.24 5.06
N THR A 110 1.65 9.01 6.16
CA THR A 110 1.25 7.65 6.58
C THR A 110 0.39 6.95 5.55
N LEU A 111 -0.55 7.67 4.91
CA LEU A 111 -1.33 7.14 3.77
C LEU A 111 -0.43 6.70 2.61
N THR A 112 0.56 7.52 2.26
CA THR A 112 1.50 7.22 1.17
C THR A 112 2.35 6.00 1.52
N LEU A 113 2.87 5.97 2.75
CA LEU A 113 3.71 4.87 3.24
C LEU A 113 2.94 3.56 3.30
N ALA A 114 1.69 3.58 3.74
CA ALA A 114 0.83 2.39 3.79
C ALA A 114 0.55 1.81 2.39
N ASN A 115 0.34 2.66 1.38
CA ASN A 115 0.20 2.19 0.00
C ASN A 115 1.48 1.56 -0.53
N ILE A 116 2.64 2.12 -0.19
CA ILE A 116 3.95 1.55 -0.54
C ILE A 116 4.19 0.22 0.20
N PHE A 117 3.80 0.14 1.46
CA PHE A 117 3.84 -1.11 2.23
C PHE A 117 2.98 -2.19 1.57
N MET A 118 1.75 -1.86 1.19
CA MET A 118 0.85 -2.77 0.49
C MET A 118 1.38 -3.19 -0.86
N TRP A 119 1.98 -2.27 -1.63
CA TRP A 119 2.66 -2.61 -2.89
C TRP A 119 3.67 -3.73 -2.71
N LYS A 120 4.49 -3.72 -1.64
CA LYS A 120 5.43 -4.82 -1.35
C LYS A 120 4.71 -6.11 -0.97
N ARG A 121 3.71 -6.03 -0.09
CA ARG A 121 2.97 -7.20 0.42
C ARG A 121 2.16 -7.90 -0.68
N GLU A 122 1.61 -7.16 -1.62
CA GLU A 122 0.75 -7.69 -2.68
C GLU A 122 1.54 -8.26 -3.88
N LYS A 123 2.85 -8.02 -4.00
CA LYS A 123 3.67 -8.50 -5.14
C LYS A 123 3.46 -9.98 -5.47
N ARG A 124 3.49 -10.85 -4.46
CA ARG A 124 3.32 -12.30 -4.65
C ARG A 124 1.94 -12.64 -5.18
N LEU A 125 0.91 -11.98 -4.65
CA LEU A 125 -0.47 -12.21 -5.04
C LEU A 125 -0.71 -11.74 -6.48
N VAL A 126 -0.16 -10.57 -6.84
CA VAL A 126 -0.21 -10.06 -8.23
C VAL A 126 0.52 -10.99 -9.19
N GLN A 127 1.67 -11.54 -8.81
CA GLN A 127 2.39 -12.51 -9.65
C GLN A 127 1.61 -13.82 -9.84
N GLN A 128 1.01 -14.35 -8.76
CA GLN A 128 0.16 -15.54 -8.85
C GLN A 128 -1.04 -15.31 -9.78
N GLN A 129 -1.65 -14.12 -9.69
CA GLN A 129 -2.78 -13.74 -10.52
C GLN A 129 -2.47 -13.82 -12.02
N LEU A 130 -1.29 -13.33 -12.42
CA LEU A 130 -0.84 -13.35 -13.83
C LEU A 130 -0.63 -14.77 -14.35
N ASN A 131 -0.28 -15.72 -13.48
CA ASN A 131 0.02 -17.09 -13.86
C ASN A 131 -1.22 -18.00 -13.87
N ALA A 132 -2.21 -17.72 -13.02
CA ALA A 132 -3.34 -18.60 -12.75
C ALA A 132 -4.66 -18.15 -13.42
N ASN A 133 -4.63 -17.10 -14.26
CA ASN A 133 -5.84 -16.46 -14.79
C ASN A 133 -6.82 -16.09 -13.67
N GLU A 134 -6.37 -15.39 -12.62
CA GLU A 134 -7.25 -14.96 -11.52
C GLU A 134 -7.57 -13.46 -11.62
N ILE A 135 -8.51 -12.98 -10.80
CA ILE A 135 -8.77 -11.53 -10.64
C ILE A 135 -8.38 -11.11 -9.23
N TYR A 136 -7.46 -10.15 -9.14
CA TYR A 136 -7.18 -9.42 -7.91
C TYR A 136 -7.47 -7.93 -8.05
N GLY A 137 -7.93 -7.30 -6.98
CA GLY A 137 -7.89 -5.85 -6.83
C GLY A 137 -8.05 -5.44 -5.38
N ARG A 138 -7.56 -4.24 -5.08
CA ARG A 138 -7.58 -3.62 -3.75
C ARG A 138 -8.33 -2.31 -3.82
N HIS A 139 -9.10 -2.00 -2.77
CA HIS A 139 -9.68 -0.67 -2.56
C HIS A 139 -8.92 0.01 -1.41
N VAL A 140 -8.83 1.36 -1.42
CA VAL A 140 -8.13 2.17 -0.39
C VAL A 140 -9.07 3.23 0.12
#